data_AF-A0A2H1JQV0-F1
#
_entry.id   AF-A0A2H1JQV0-F1
#
_cell.length_a   1.000
_cell.length_b   1.000
_cell.length_c   1.000
_cell.angle_alpha   90.00
_cell.angle_beta   90.00
_cell.angle_gamma   90.00
#
_symmetry.space_group_name_H-M   'P 1'
#
loop_
_entity.id
_entity.type
_entity.pdbx_description
1 polymer ?
#
loop_
_entity_poly.entity_id
_entity_poly.type
_entity_poly.pdbx_seq_one_letter_code
_entity_poly.pdbx_strand_id
1 'polypeptide(L)'
;MLRPVELIDLEYQIAQKIHALTDPDYSRAHDLVDLQLLWAAGPDLVSVREFCVRTFGLRRAQEWPPLPLRPMDGWAPAYQLSREETEVDGDSLVLADIDSAREWFKQMIKSVNAAATT
;
A
#
# COMPACT_ATOMS: atom_id res chain seq x y z
N MET A 1 -1.82 -18.60 27.36
CA MET A 1 -2.09 -17.21 27.79
C MET A 1 -1.91 -16.31 26.59
N LEU A 2 -2.98 -15.71 26.08
CA LEU A 2 -2.88 -14.65 25.08
C LEU A 2 -2.45 -13.37 25.82
N ARG A 3 -1.38 -12.72 25.36
CA ARG A 3 -0.93 -11.42 25.88
C ARG A 3 -1.31 -10.35 24.87
N PRO A 4 -1.79 -9.17 25.31
CA PRO A 4 -2.01 -8.06 24.40
C PRO A 4 -0.70 -7.65 23.73
N VAL A 5 -0.76 -7.40 22.42
CA VAL A 5 0.36 -6.93 21.60
C VAL A 5 0.02 -5.51 21.17
N GLU A 6 0.93 -4.57 21.38
CA GLU A 6 0.78 -3.22 20.84
C GLU A 6 0.85 -3.28 19.33
N LEU A 7 -0.20 -2.81 18.67
CA LEU A 7 -0.31 -2.74 17.22
C LEU A 7 -0.03 -1.31 16.77
N ILE A 8 0.65 -1.19 15.65
CA ILE A 8 0.80 0.07 14.93
C ILE A 8 -0.56 0.41 14.30
N ASP A 9 -0.99 1.67 14.33
CA ASP A 9 -2.22 2.12 13.68
C ASP A 9 -2.26 1.70 12.20
N LEU A 10 -3.40 1.18 11.76
CA LEU A 10 -3.62 0.66 10.40
C LEU A 10 -3.22 1.70 9.34
N GLU A 11 -3.67 2.93 9.51
CA GLU A 11 -3.44 4.04 8.58
C GLU A 11 -1.96 4.42 8.51
N TYR A 12 -1.24 4.31 9.63
CA TYR A 12 0.20 4.52 9.64
C TYR A 12 0.93 3.38 8.91
N GLN A 13 0.51 2.12 9.09
CA GLN A 13 1.08 0.99 8.34
C GLN A 13 0.89 1.17 6.83
N ILE A 14 -0.31 1.59 6.40
CA ILE A 14 -0.61 1.89 5.00
C ILE A 14 0.32 3.00 4.48
N ALA A 15 0.49 4.10 5.22
CA ALA A 15 1.38 5.19 4.84
C ALA A 15 2.85 4.73 4.69
N GLN A 16 3.35 3.90 5.61
CA GLN A 16 4.70 3.33 5.53
C GLN A 16 4.87 2.45 4.29
N LYS A 17 3.89 1.60 3.99
CA LYS A 17 3.92 0.72 2.81
C LYS A 17 3.80 1.49 1.51
N ILE A 18 2.97 2.53 1.43
CA ILE A 18 2.92 3.41 0.27
C ILE A 18 4.28 4.05 0.00
N HIS A 19 4.94 4.57 1.04
CA HIS A 19 6.28 5.12 0.90
C HIS A 19 7.29 4.04 0.45
N ALA A 20 7.28 2.87 1.07
CA ALA A 20 8.23 1.81 0.71
C ALA A 20 8.02 1.31 -0.74
N LEU A 21 6.76 1.11 -1.14
CA LEU A 21 6.39 0.68 -2.49
C LEU A 21 6.82 1.67 -3.58
N THR A 22 6.77 2.96 -3.28
CA THR A 22 7.07 4.05 -4.23
C THR A 22 8.51 4.54 -4.18
N ASP A 23 9.36 3.80 -3.47
CA ASP A 23 10.79 4.05 -3.42
C ASP A 23 11.41 3.94 -4.84
N PRO A 24 12.24 4.92 -5.25
CA PRO A 24 12.84 4.95 -6.58
C PRO A 24 13.87 3.85 -6.80
N ASP A 25 14.52 3.36 -5.74
CA ASP A 25 15.69 2.49 -5.83
C ASP A 25 15.33 1.00 -5.62
N TYR A 26 14.27 0.73 -4.85
CA TYR A 26 13.92 -0.64 -4.45
C TYR A 26 12.62 -1.15 -5.06
N SER A 27 12.66 -2.40 -5.51
CA SER A 27 11.46 -3.10 -6.00
C SER A 27 10.78 -3.84 -4.86
N ARG A 28 9.53 -3.45 -4.56
CA ARG A 28 8.76 -3.93 -3.40
C ARG A 28 7.38 -4.42 -3.81
N ALA A 29 7.35 -5.39 -4.72
CA ALA A 29 6.11 -5.93 -5.29
C ALA A 29 5.14 -6.48 -4.22
N HIS A 30 5.66 -7.09 -3.15
CA HIS A 30 4.86 -7.59 -2.04
C HIS A 30 4.07 -6.49 -1.31
N ASP A 31 4.57 -5.25 -1.27
CA ASP A 31 3.85 -4.15 -0.62
C ASP A 31 2.53 -3.83 -1.36
N LEU A 32 2.38 -4.15 -2.66
CA LEU A 32 1.09 -4.06 -3.37
C LEU A 32 0.06 -5.10 -2.86
N VAL A 33 0.52 -6.28 -2.48
CA VAL A 33 -0.32 -7.34 -1.90
C VAL A 33 -0.76 -6.91 -0.51
N ASP A 34 0.21 -6.53 0.33
CA ASP A 34 -0.06 -6.10 1.71
C ASP A 34 -0.99 -4.89 1.76
N LEU A 35 -0.84 -3.92 0.86
CA LEU A 35 -1.73 -2.76 0.81
C LEU A 35 -3.17 -3.14 0.50
N GLN A 36 -3.43 -4.13 -0.37
CA GLN A 36 -4.80 -4.59 -0.65
C GLN A 36 -5.43 -5.23 0.58
N LEU A 37 -4.66 -6.02 1.34
CA LEU A 37 -5.11 -6.64 2.59
C LEU A 37 -5.41 -5.59 3.67
N LEU A 38 -4.50 -4.64 3.89
CA LEU A 38 -4.71 -3.56 4.85
C LEU A 38 -5.89 -2.67 4.45
N TRP A 39 -6.06 -2.43 3.15
CA TRP A 39 -7.17 -1.61 2.65
C TRP A 39 -8.53 -2.29 2.87
N ALA A 40 -8.59 -3.62 2.78
CA ALA A 40 -9.81 -4.38 3.05
C ALA A 40 -10.31 -4.24 4.50
N ALA A 41 -9.46 -3.82 5.43
CA ALA A 41 -9.85 -3.52 6.81
C ALA A 41 -10.59 -2.18 6.97
N GLY A 42 -10.71 -1.37 5.91
CA GLY A 42 -11.50 -0.14 5.89
C GLY A 42 -10.86 1.04 6.64
N PRO A 43 -9.66 1.49 6.24
CA PRO A 43 -8.96 2.60 6.90
C PRO A 43 -9.69 3.94 6.72
N ASP A 44 -9.50 4.86 7.66
CA ASP A 44 -9.96 6.24 7.50
C ASP A 44 -9.08 7.02 6.51
N LEU A 45 -9.67 7.52 5.42
CA LEU A 45 -8.92 8.16 4.34
C LEU A 45 -8.23 9.45 4.75
N VAL A 46 -8.84 10.23 5.66
CA VAL A 46 -8.26 11.49 6.15
C VAL A 46 -7.00 11.19 6.96
N SER A 47 -7.09 10.21 7.86
CA SER A 47 -5.96 9.75 8.67
C SER A 47 -4.83 9.14 7.82
N VAL A 48 -5.15 8.31 6.81
CA VAL A 48 -4.14 7.81 5.86
C VAL A 48 -3.44 8.96 5.15
N ARG A 49 -4.19 9.97 4.69
CA ARG A 49 -3.60 11.14 4.03
C ARG A 49 -2.64 11.89 4.94
N GLU A 50 -3.04 12.16 6.17
CA GLU A 50 -2.21 12.87 7.15
C GLU A 50 -0.90 12.11 7.43
N PHE A 51 -0.99 10.79 7.64
CA PHE A 51 0.20 9.96 7.83
C PHE A 51 1.08 9.87 6.58
N CYS A 52 0.50 9.82 5.38
CA CYS A 52 1.24 9.87 4.13
C CYS A 52 2.02 11.18 3.98
N VAL A 53 1.36 12.33 4.10
CA VAL A 53 1.99 13.66 4.01
C VAL A 53 3.13 13.78 5.02
N ARG A 54 2.89 13.37 6.27
CA ARG A 54 3.91 13.39 7.32
C ARG A 54 5.08 12.45 7.02
N THR A 55 4.81 11.21 6.60
CA THR A 55 5.85 10.21 6.32
C THR A 55 6.76 10.63 5.18
N PHE A 56 6.17 11.08 4.07
CA PHE A 56 6.91 11.55 2.91
C PHE A 56 7.71 12.82 3.23
N GLY A 57 7.09 13.79 3.91
CA GLY A 57 7.77 15.03 4.33
C GLY A 57 8.94 14.80 5.31
N LEU A 58 8.84 13.79 6.18
CA LEU A 58 9.92 13.43 7.10
C LEU A 58 11.06 12.68 6.40
N ARG A 59 10.75 11.72 5.53
CA ARG A 59 11.74 10.86 4.85
C ARG A 59 12.45 11.56 3.69
N ARG A 60 11.77 12.50 3.01
CA ARG A 60 12.32 13.36 1.93
C ARG A 60 12.94 12.61 0.75
N ALA A 61 12.60 11.33 0.55
CA ALA A 61 13.05 10.54 -0.59
C ALA A 61 12.18 10.75 -1.83
N GLN A 62 10.86 10.89 -1.64
CA GLN A 62 9.90 11.24 -2.67
C GLN A 62 8.77 12.14 -2.11
N GLU A 63 8.01 12.78 -3.01
CA GLU A 63 6.91 13.68 -2.64
C GLU A 63 5.55 12.97 -2.60
N TRP A 64 4.64 13.52 -1.79
CA TRP A 64 3.23 13.11 -1.77
C TRP A 64 2.39 14.04 -2.64
N PRO A 65 1.46 13.52 -3.48
CA PRO A 65 1.24 12.11 -3.78
C PRO A 65 2.33 11.56 -4.73
N PRO A 66 2.68 10.27 -4.62
CA PRO A 66 3.71 9.64 -5.47
C PRO A 66 3.18 9.32 -6.88
N LEU A 67 2.71 10.34 -7.60
CA LEU A 67 2.21 10.23 -8.97
C LEU A 67 3.03 11.15 -9.90
N PRO A 68 3.36 10.70 -11.13
CA PRO A 68 3.03 9.41 -11.73
C PRO A 68 3.83 8.22 -11.14
N LEU A 69 3.24 7.02 -11.16
CA LEU A 69 3.92 5.80 -10.72
C LEU A 69 5.05 5.42 -11.70
N ARG A 70 6.24 5.12 -11.19
CA ARG A 70 7.33 4.54 -11.99
C ARG A 70 6.95 3.20 -12.62
N PRO A 71 7.58 2.76 -13.72
CA PRO A 71 7.36 1.40 -14.24
C PRO A 71 7.65 0.33 -13.18
N MET A 72 6.84 -0.74 -13.21
CA MET A 72 6.96 -1.92 -12.34
C MET A 72 7.33 -3.16 -13.16
N ASP A 73 8.12 -2.96 -14.22
CA ASP A 73 8.54 -4.03 -15.11
C ASP A 73 9.34 -5.09 -14.33
N GLY A 74 9.04 -6.36 -14.57
CA GLY A 74 9.70 -7.49 -13.91
C GLY A 74 9.22 -7.78 -12.48
N TRP A 75 8.23 -7.07 -11.95
CA TRP A 75 7.70 -7.32 -10.61
C TRP A 75 6.67 -8.45 -10.54
N ALA A 76 6.10 -8.84 -11.68
CA ALA A 76 5.03 -9.84 -11.74
C ALA A 76 5.35 -11.16 -11.01
N PRO A 77 6.55 -11.76 -11.14
CA PRO A 77 6.87 -13.00 -10.41
C PRO A 77 6.86 -12.82 -8.89
N ALA A 78 7.42 -11.70 -8.39
CA ALA A 78 7.45 -11.41 -6.95
C ALA A 78 6.06 -11.06 -6.40
N TYR A 79 5.24 -10.34 -7.18
CA TYR A 79 3.85 -10.07 -6.84
C TYR A 79 3.04 -11.36 -6.71
N GLN A 80 3.16 -12.25 -7.71
CA GLN A 80 2.41 -13.50 -7.76
C GLN A 80 2.78 -14.42 -6.59
N LEU A 81 4.08 -14.56 -6.29
CA LEU A 81 4.54 -15.34 -5.14
C LEU A 81 3.93 -14.83 -3.83
N SER A 82 3.95 -13.51 -3.59
CA SER A 82 3.35 -12.92 -2.40
C SER A 82 1.82 -13.06 -2.38
N ARG A 83 1.16 -13.01 -3.54
CA ARG A 83 -0.30 -13.24 -3.63
C ARG A 83 -0.67 -14.66 -3.24
N GLU A 84 0.08 -15.67 -3.70
CA GLU A 84 -0.18 -17.09 -3.38
C GLU A 84 -0.17 -17.35 -1.86
N GLU A 85 0.67 -16.63 -1.12
CA GLU A 85 0.71 -16.70 0.36
C GLU A 85 -0.57 -16.18 1.04
N THR A 86 -1.43 -15.46 0.30
CA THR A 86 -2.70 -14.91 0.80
C THR A 86 -3.91 -15.77 0.44
N GLU A 87 -3.74 -16.81 -0.37
CA GLU A 87 -4.85 -17.66 -0.81
C GLU A 87 -5.34 -18.55 0.33
N VAL A 88 -6.65 -18.52 0.57
CA VAL A 88 -7.34 -19.39 1.52
C VAL A 88 -8.45 -20.09 0.78
N ASP A 89 -8.42 -21.42 0.77
CA ASP A 89 -9.39 -22.27 0.05
C ASP A 89 -9.53 -21.94 -1.45
N GLY A 90 -8.48 -21.38 -2.07
CA GLY A 90 -8.46 -20.99 -3.48
C GLY A 90 -8.98 -19.58 -3.77
N ASP A 91 -9.42 -18.84 -2.74
CA ASP A 91 -9.86 -17.46 -2.84
C ASP A 91 -8.84 -16.50 -2.23
N SER A 92 -8.75 -15.30 -2.78
CA SER A 92 -7.95 -14.20 -2.22
C SER A 92 -8.64 -12.86 -2.43
N LEU A 93 -8.51 -11.98 -1.45
CA LEU A 93 -8.95 -10.58 -1.54
C LEU A 93 -8.02 -9.72 -2.42
N VAL A 94 -6.91 -10.32 -2.89
CA VAL A 94 -5.84 -9.66 -3.65
C VAL A 94 -6.01 -9.95 -5.14
N LEU A 95 -5.92 -8.89 -5.94
CA LEU A 95 -6.07 -8.92 -7.40
C LEU A 95 -5.11 -9.91 -8.06
N ALA A 96 -5.59 -10.60 -9.09
CA ALA A 96 -4.88 -11.70 -9.74
C ALA A 96 -3.56 -11.31 -10.40
N ASP A 97 -3.45 -10.09 -10.91
CA ASP A 97 -2.29 -9.64 -11.68
C ASP A 97 -1.80 -8.26 -11.22
N ILE A 98 -0.53 -7.99 -11.53
CA ILE A 98 0.15 -6.78 -11.10
C ILE A 98 -0.35 -5.52 -11.83
N ASP A 99 -0.84 -5.64 -13.06
CA ASP A 99 -1.33 -4.48 -13.81
C ASP A 99 -2.63 -3.96 -13.21
N SER A 100 -3.53 -4.88 -12.87
CA SER A 100 -4.74 -4.62 -12.08
C SER A 100 -4.39 -4.02 -10.72
N ALA A 101 -3.41 -4.60 -10.00
CA ALA A 101 -2.97 -4.09 -8.70
C ALA A 101 -2.37 -2.68 -8.79
N ARG A 102 -1.60 -2.39 -9.84
CA ARG A 102 -1.02 -1.07 -10.10
C ARG A 102 -2.09 -0.04 -10.38
N GLU A 103 -3.08 -0.36 -11.22
CA GLU A 103 -4.17 0.57 -11.52
C GLU A 103 -5.04 0.78 -10.27
N TRP A 104 -5.35 -0.27 -9.52
CA TRP A 104 -5.99 -0.16 -8.20
C TRP A 104 -5.21 0.77 -7.27
N PHE A 105 -3.90 0.58 -7.14
CA PHE A 105 -3.03 1.39 -6.28
C PHE A 105 -3.05 2.86 -6.68
N LYS A 106 -2.98 3.15 -7.98
CA LYS A 106 -3.09 4.52 -8.51
C LYS A 106 -4.44 5.16 -8.16
N GLN A 107 -5.55 4.42 -8.24
CA GLN A 107 -6.86 4.95 -7.85
C GLN A 107 -6.97 5.15 -6.34
N MET A 108 -6.41 4.23 -5.54
CA MET A 108 -6.32 4.37 -4.10
C MET A 108 -5.56 5.64 -3.71
N ILE A 109 -4.38 5.90 -4.31
CA ILE A 109 -3.60 7.13 -4.05
C ILE A 109 -4.41 8.39 -4.40
N LYS A 110 -5.17 8.39 -5.50
CA LYS A 110 -6.04 9.51 -5.85
C LYS A 110 -7.13 9.74 -4.80
N SER A 111 -7.77 8.67 -4.32
CA SER A 111 -8.80 8.75 -3.28
C SER A 111 -8.24 9.29 -1.96
N VAL A 112 -7.09 8.78 -1.51
CA VAL A 112 -6.40 9.31 -0.32
C VAL A 112 -6.00 10.76 -0.52
N ASN A 113 -5.49 11.12 -1.71
CA ASN A 113 -5.09 12.48 -1.97
C ASN A 113 -6.27 13.47 -1.98
N ALA A 114 -7.45 13.03 -2.41
CA ALA A 114 -8.67 13.82 -2.45
C ALA A 114 -9.39 13.94 -1.09
N ALA A 115 -9.04 13.12 -0.10
CA ALA A 115 -9.61 13.21 1.23
C ALA A 115 -9.26 14.57 1.87
N ALA A 116 -10.28 15.37 2.20
CA ALA A 116 -10.09 16.68 2.82
C ALA A 116 -10.19 16.55 4.35
N THR A 117 -9.30 17.24 5.05
CA THR A 117 -9.52 17.57 6.47
C THR A 117 -10.63 18.62 6.50
N THR A 118 -11.78 18.30 7.08
CA THR A 118 -12.91 19.25 7.22
C THR A 118 -12.62 20.26 8.32
#